data_AF-A0A2T3KUB5-F1
#
_entry.id   AF-A0A2T3KUB5-F1
#
_cell.length_a   1.000
_cell.length_b   1.000
_cell.length_c   1.000
_cell.angle_alpha   90.00
_cell.angle_beta   90.00
_cell.angle_gamma   90.00
#
_symmetry.space_group_name_H-M   'P 1'
#
loop_
_entity.id
_entity.type
_entity.pdbx_description
1 polymer ?
#
loop_
_entity_poly.entity_id
_entity_poly.type
_entity_poly.pdbx_seq_one_letter_code
_entity_poly.pdbx_strand_id
1 'polypeptide(L)'
;MTVSFCGTSCTRDEGEVTRSDSDKNIYLPSTGYIPVRIIKELDGFGKSVRGVGQNDWGSQNSNYSRLMVNGPLKAPASLLSDISSYISGDQKSMVEAARGSSMPALALHGANIAAASKADTINLIGHSRGACEAIIAAWFLYAYGDEKVRNTPVNIFAIEPVPGPGEWYGLLTQLPPNVVNYVGVYAWDMCNNVQSYDHTFQAVVPRPNGRMRGESNEITLHDQSWANWIKREHGWSVLADDAQQKDPLAPDDKTPQPHGYELYACRGRHSTVAGNTTSDGAYDPKKDSANVAPVCELIYKMARGYLTQWGSNFSVPCAVEEDVLALRKHIHMFHREFDYMGGGPTRNSQLPNRPYVRRISSISGYNPINSYYMEDVVGNPPYKLIYPVTSERQGKGWVDWKFL
;
A
#
# COMPACT_ATOMS: atom_id res chain seq x y z
N MET A 1 -5.84 -1.25 -18.27
CA MET A 1 -4.36 -1.27 -18.08
C MET A 1 -4.08 -1.50 -16.61
N THR A 2 -3.10 -2.33 -16.25
CA THR A 2 -2.70 -2.53 -14.85
C THR A 2 -1.25 -2.10 -14.63
N VAL A 3 -1.01 -1.31 -13.60
CA VAL A 3 0.33 -0.90 -13.17
C VAL A 3 0.58 -1.40 -11.75
N SER A 4 1.64 -2.17 -11.52
CA SER A 4 2.07 -2.56 -10.18
C SER A 4 3.19 -1.67 -9.66
N PHE A 5 3.20 -1.41 -8.36
CA PHE A 5 4.23 -0.64 -7.68
C PHE A 5 4.85 -1.49 -6.56
N CYS A 6 6.15 -1.74 -6.65
CA CYS A 6 6.87 -2.54 -5.66
C CYS A 6 7.23 -1.72 -4.42
N GLY A 7 7.29 -2.37 -3.27
CA GLY A 7 7.72 -1.75 -2.01
C GLY A 7 9.22 -1.54 -1.94
N THR A 8 9.65 -0.67 -1.04
CA THR A 8 11.07 -0.40 -0.77
C THR A 8 11.82 -1.65 -0.37
N SER A 9 12.92 -1.94 -1.06
CA SER A 9 13.81 -3.06 -0.75
C SER A 9 13.07 -4.40 -0.65
N CYS A 10 11.93 -4.54 -1.34
CA CYS A 10 11.23 -5.81 -1.42
C CYS A 10 11.93 -6.72 -2.44
N THR A 11 12.06 -7.99 -2.11
CA THR A 11 12.77 -8.98 -2.90
C THR A 11 11.91 -9.44 -4.08
N ARG A 12 12.45 -9.39 -5.31
CA ARG A 12 11.76 -9.86 -6.53
C ARG A 12 12.02 -11.36 -6.74
N ASP A 13 10.97 -12.17 -6.67
CA ASP A 13 11.08 -13.64 -6.81
C ASP A 13 11.13 -14.13 -8.27
N GLU A 14 10.68 -13.33 -9.23
CA GLU A 14 10.25 -13.90 -10.52
C GLU A 14 11.28 -13.93 -11.66
N GLY A 15 12.57 -14.08 -11.40
CA GLY A 15 13.58 -14.16 -12.48
C GLY A 15 13.98 -12.82 -13.09
N GLU A 16 13.63 -11.70 -12.45
CA GLU A 16 14.48 -10.51 -12.52
C GLU A 16 15.60 -10.70 -11.51
N VAL A 17 16.85 -10.59 -11.94
CA VAL A 17 18.05 -11.07 -11.22
C VAL A 17 17.97 -10.80 -9.72
N THR A 18 17.67 -11.87 -8.97
CA THR A 18 17.74 -11.91 -7.51
C THR A 18 19.20 -11.68 -7.12
N ARG A 19 19.49 -10.59 -6.40
CA ARG A 19 20.85 -10.27 -5.96
C ARG A 19 21.27 -11.18 -4.80
N SER A 20 22.58 -11.22 -4.50
CA SER A 20 23.21 -12.09 -3.48
C SER A 20 22.56 -12.04 -2.09
N ASP A 21 21.94 -10.93 -1.73
CA ASP A 21 21.43 -10.66 -0.38
C ASP A 21 19.89 -10.81 -0.29
N SER A 22 19.27 -11.31 -1.36
CA SER A 22 17.84 -11.59 -1.46
C SER A 22 17.63 -13.09 -1.66
N ASP A 23 16.95 -13.75 -0.72
CA ASP A 23 16.57 -15.16 -0.89
C ASP A 23 15.14 -15.26 -1.42
N LYS A 24 15.00 -15.81 -2.62
CA LYS A 24 13.70 -16.02 -3.26
C LYS A 24 12.86 -17.12 -2.60
N ASN A 25 13.50 -18.02 -1.84
CA ASN A 25 12.86 -19.16 -1.20
C ASN A 25 11.97 -18.77 -0.01
N ILE A 26 11.90 -17.48 0.34
CA ILE A 26 10.93 -16.93 1.31
C ILE A 26 9.54 -16.68 0.70
N TYR A 27 9.37 -16.97 -0.59
CA TYR A 27 8.12 -16.82 -1.31
C TYR A 27 7.66 -18.18 -1.82
N LEU A 28 6.34 -18.37 -1.88
CA LEU A 28 5.78 -19.54 -2.54
C LEU A 28 5.96 -19.40 -4.05
N PRO A 29 6.33 -20.49 -4.76
CA PRO A 29 6.31 -20.49 -6.22
C PRO A 29 4.94 -20.09 -6.80
N SER A 30 3.83 -20.41 -6.13
CA SER A 30 2.47 -20.09 -6.58
C SER A 30 2.14 -18.60 -6.52
N THR A 31 2.60 -17.88 -5.50
CA THR A 31 2.19 -16.48 -5.25
C THR A 31 3.30 -15.47 -5.47
N GLY A 32 4.57 -15.88 -5.33
CA GLY A 32 5.74 -15.03 -5.37
C GLY A 32 5.64 -13.81 -4.46
N TYR A 33 6.38 -12.76 -4.82
CA TYR A 33 6.09 -11.41 -4.36
C TYR A 33 4.88 -10.85 -5.14
N ILE A 34 3.75 -10.66 -4.45
CA ILE A 34 2.41 -10.53 -5.06
C ILE A 34 2.34 -9.44 -6.16
N PRO A 35 2.81 -8.19 -5.94
CA PRO A 35 2.73 -7.14 -6.98
C PRO A 35 3.51 -7.47 -8.25
N VAL A 36 4.56 -8.29 -8.17
CA VAL A 36 5.36 -8.71 -9.32
C VAL A 36 4.75 -9.94 -9.99
N ARG A 37 4.34 -10.94 -9.20
CA ARG A 37 3.70 -12.16 -9.69
C ARG A 37 2.49 -11.82 -10.55
N ILE A 38 1.59 -10.99 -10.04
CA ILE A 38 0.35 -10.63 -10.73
C ILE A 38 0.60 -10.06 -12.13
N ILE A 39 1.57 -9.16 -12.29
CA ILE A 39 1.84 -8.53 -13.58
C ILE A 39 2.34 -9.55 -14.62
N LYS A 40 3.08 -10.57 -14.19
CA LYS A 40 3.59 -11.63 -15.09
C LYS A 40 2.51 -12.57 -15.58
N GLU A 41 1.41 -12.65 -14.85
CA GLU A 41 0.27 -13.48 -15.20
C GLU A 41 -0.74 -12.75 -16.09
N LEU A 42 -0.65 -11.42 -16.22
CA LEU A 42 -1.51 -10.64 -17.10
C LEU A 42 -1.11 -10.82 -18.57
N ASP A 43 -2.11 -10.78 -19.46
CA ASP A 43 -1.95 -10.96 -20.91
C ASP A 43 -1.32 -9.72 -21.60
N GLY A 44 -0.11 -9.32 -21.18
CA GLY A 44 0.63 -8.17 -21.74
C GLY A 44 0.11 -6.78 -21.34
N PHE A 45 -1.05 -6.69 -20.67
CA PHE A 45 -1.68 -5.44 -20.19
C PHE A 45 -1.16 -4.94 -18.82
N GLY A 46 -0.06 -5.51 -18.34
CA GLY A 46 0.57 -5.18 -17.06
C GLY A 46 1.93 -4.49 -17.22
N LYS A 47 2.21 -3.49 -16.38
CA LYS A 47 3.57 -2.92 -16.22
C LYS A 47 3.93 -2.87 -14.74
N SER A 48 5.17 -3.21 -14.41
CA SER A 48 5.66 -3.07 -13.04
C SER A 48 6.56 -1.85 -12.93
N VAL A 49 6.27 -1.01 -11.95
CA VAL A 49 7.10 0.05 -11.41
C VAL A 49 7.88 -0.55 -10.24
N ARG A 50 9.19 -0.32 -10.27
CA ARG A 50 10.10 -0.79 -9.23
C ARG A 50 10.03 0.02 -7.96
N GLY A 51 10.45 -0.59 -6.86
CA GLY A 51 10.70 0.10 -5.60
C GLY A 51 12.06 0.80 -5.61
N VAL A 52 12.36 1.42 -4.49
CA VAL A 52 13.67 2.02 -4.18
C VAL A 52 14.43 1.12 -3.21
N GLY A 53 15.76 1.10 -3.32
CA GLY A 53 16.62 0.45 -2.32
C GLY A 53 17.42 -0.73 -2.84
N GLN A 54 18.24 -1.31 -1.97
CA GLN A 54 19.32 -2.21 -2.38
C GLN A 54 18.81 -3.50 -3.04
N ASN A 55 17.58 -3.92 -2.71
CA ASN A 55 16.99 -5.15 -3.22
C ASN A 55 16.22 -4.97 -4.54
N ASP A 56 15.84 -3.74 -4.92
CA ASP A 56 15.04 -3.45 -6.12
C ASP A 56 15.86 -3.26 -7.40
N TRP A 57 17.17 -3.06 -7.24
CA TRP A 57 18.07 -2.82 -8.36
C TRP A 57 18.79 -4.12 -8.73
N GLY A 58 19.26 -4.28 -9.98
CA GLY A 58 20.15 -5.38 -10.42
C GLY A 58 21.58 -4.88 -10.69
N SER A 59 21.70 -3.75 -11.38
CA SER A 59 22.89 -2.89 -11.49
C SER A 59 22.47 -1.40 -11.51
N GLN A 60 23.35 -0.45 -11.19
CA GLN A 60 23.01 1.00 -11.18
C GLN A 60 22.72 1.56 -12.59
N ASN A 61 23.20 0.91 -13.66
CA ASN A 61 23.24 1.47 -15.02
C ASN A 61 22.52 0.62 -16.09
N SER A 62 21.59 -0.26 -15.74
CA SER A 62 20.83 -1.00 -16.77
C SER A 62 19.86 -0.05 -17.50
N ASN A 63 19.76 -0.09 -18.83
CA ASN A 63 18.82 0.71 -19.64
C ASN A 63 17.33 0.64 -19.19
N TYR A 64 16.96 -0.36 -18.38
CA TYR A 64 15.69 -0.46 -17.66
C TYR A 64 15.53 0.58 -16.53
N SER A 65 16.48 1.51 -16.37
CA SER A 65 16.58 2.53 -15.31
C SER A 65 15.84 3.84 -15.59
N ARG A 66 15.48 4.14 -16.84
CA ARG A 66 14.96 5.47 -17.17
C ARG A 66 13.49 5.64 -16.80
N LEU A 67 13.24 6.48 -15.79
CA LEU A 67 11.89 6.85 -15.39
C LEU A 67 11.26 7.75 -16.46
N MET A 68 10.04 7.39 -16.88
CA MET A 68 9.23 8.19 -17.80
C MET A 68 8.58 9.35 -17.03
N VAL A 69 9.36 10.42 -16.81
CA VAL A 69 8.87 11.62 -16.10
C VAL A 69 8.42 12.72 -17.06
N ASN A 70 8.94 12.74 -18.29
CA ASN A 70 8.51 13.61 -19.39
C ASN A 70 7.51 12.89 -20.29
N GLY A 71 6.46 12.32 -19.69
CA GLY A 71 5.42 11.57 -20.39
C GLY A 71 4.22 12.45 -20.79
N PRO A 72 3.03 11.85 -21.00
CA PRO A 72 1.82 12.59 -21.41
C PRO A 72 1.27 13.52 -20.32
N LEU A 73 1.64 13.35 -19.05
CA LEU A 73 1.17 14.20 -17.97
C LEU A 73 1.90 15.55 -17.97
N LYS A 74 1.16 16.64 -17.76
CA LYS A 74 1.67 18.01 -17.64
C LYS A 74 2.19 18.27 -16.22
N ALA A 75 3.20 17.52 -15.80
CA ALA A 75 3.82 17.67 -14.48
C ALA A 75 4.44 19.08 -14.31
N PRO A 76 4.24 19.75 -13.16
CA PRO A 76 4.78 21.08 -12.93
C PRO A 76 6.31 21.05 -12.83
N ALA A 77 6.96 22.15 -13.23
CA ALA A 77 8.42 22.27 -13.20
C ALA A 77 9.00 22.09 -11.78
N SER A 78 8.27 22.49 -10.74
CA SER A 78 8.64 22.27 -9.34
C SER A 78 8.76 20.79 -9.00
N LEU A 79 7.75 19.98 -9.35
CA LEU A 79 7.79 18.53 -9.18
C LEU A 79 8.98 17.92 -9.93
N LEU A 80 9.17 18.30 -11.21
CA LEU A 80 10.29 17.79 -12.01
C LEU A 80 11.66 18.15 -11.42
N SER A 81 11.79 19.36 -10.86
CA SER A 81 12.99 19.80 -10.13
C SER A 81 13.21 18.97 -8.88
N ASP A 82 12.17 18.74 -8.06
CA ASP A 82 12.25 17.99 -6.80
C ASP A 82 12.72 16.55 -7.02
N ILE A 83 12.24 15.88 -8.07
CA ILE A 83 12.58 14.48 -8.38
C ILE A 83 13.88 14.33 -9.19
N SER A 84 14.46 15.41 -9.70
CA SER A 84 15.62 15.39 -10.61
C SER A 84 16.84 14.69 -10.00
N SER A 85 17.08 14.92 -8.71
CA SER A 85 18.18 14.32 -7.95
C SER A 85 18.06 12.80 -7.85
N TYR A 86 16.84 12.29 -7.65
CA TYR A 86 16.59 10.85 -7.65
C TYR A 86 16.75 10.25 -9.05
N ILE A 87 16.19 10.89 -10.08
CA ILE A 87 16.25 10.37 -11.46
C ILE A 87 17.69 10.27 -11.98
N SER A 88 18.54 11.23 -11.63
CA SER A 88 19.91 11.32 -12.13
C SER A 88 20.98 10.80 -11.15
N GLY A 89 20.61 10.59 -9.90
CA GLY A 89 21.50 10.23 -8.81
C GLY A 89 21.36 8.78 -8.36
N ASP A 90 21.58 8.56 -7.06
CA ASP A 90 21.50 7.23 -6.47
C ASP A 90 20.05 6.81 -6.26
N GLN A 91 19.67 5.69 -6.87
CA GLN A 91 18.34 5.10 -6.71
C GLN A 91 18.39 3.79 -5.90
N LYS A 92 19.60 3.37 -5.49
CA LYS A 92 19.86 2.06 -4.87
C LYS A 92 20.03 2.17 -3.35
N SER A 93 20.64 3.21 -2.80
CA SER A 93 20.95 3.20 -1.36
C SER A 93 19.71 3.28 -0.48
N MET A 94 19.84 2.73 0.72
CA MET A 94 18.86 2.90 1.79
C MET A 94 18.77 4.35 2.28
N VAL A 95 19.83 5.14 2.07
CA VAL A 95 19.83 6.58 2.38
C VAL A 95 18.83 7.31 1.48
N GLU A 96 18.84 7.03 0.18
CA GLU A 96 17.88 7.61 -0.77
C GLU A 96 16.47 7.08 -0.54
N ALA A 97 16.34 5.79 -0.22
CA ALA A 97 15.05 5.23 0.21
C ALA A 97 14.47 5.94 1.44
N ALA A 98 15.31 6.41 2.37
CA ALA A 98 14.88 7.14 3.54
C ALA A 98 14.53 8.62 3.25
N ARG A 99 15.06 9.22 2.18
CA ARG A 99 14.78 10.63 1.81
C ARG A 99 13.39 10.85 1.23
N GLY A 100 12.75 9.81 0.69
CA GLY A 100 11.37 9.86 0.20
C GLY A 100 11.16 10.50 -1.19
N SER A 101 12.18 11.13 -1.78
CA SER A 101 12.12 11.70 -3.14
C SER A 101 11.83 10.68 -4.25
N SER A 102 12.00 9.38 -3.94
CA SER A 102 11.66 8.27 -4.83
C SER A 102 10.15 8.16 -5.09
N MET A 103 9.31 8.43 -4.08
CA MET A 103 7.86 8.25 -4.18
C MET A 103 7.22 9.10 -5.30
N PRO A 104 7.38 10.44 -5.32
CA PRO A 104 6.83 11.24 -6.40
C PRO A 104 7.43 10.89 -7.78
N ALA A 105 8.69 10.46 -7.83
CA ALA A 105 9.33 10.07 -9.10
C ALA A 105 8.76 8.77 -9.69
N LEU A 106 8.62 7.74 -8.85
CA LEU A 106 8.08 6.42 -9.22
C LEU A 106 6.57 6.50 -9.49
N ALA A 107 5.84 7.29 -8.69
CA ALA A 107 4.43 7.59 -8.95
C ALA A 107 4.22 8.31 -10.28
N LEU A 108 5.02 9.35 -10.59
CA LEU A 108 4.94 10.05 -11.88
C LEU A 108 5.29 9.13 -13.05
N HIS A 109 6.28 8.25 -12.87
CA HIS A 109 6.61 7.23 -13.86
C HIS A 109 5.43 6.30 -14.15
N GLY A 110 4.82 5.72 -13.12
CA GLY A 110 3.66 4.82 -13.24
C GLY A 110 2.43 5.52 -13.82
N ALA A 111 2.17 6.76 -13.40
CA ALA A 111 1.08 7.59 -13.91
C ALA A 111 1.26 7.91 -15.40
N ASN A 112 2.48 8.26 -15.84
CA ASN A 112 2.78 8.47 -17.25
C ASN A 112 2.64 7.19 -18.08
N ILE A 113 3.07 6.03 -17.56
CA ILE A 113 2.83 4.72 -18.21
C ILE A 113 1.33 4.48 -18.39
N ALA A 114 0.55 4.69 -17.33
CA ALA A 114 -0.90 4.47 -17.36
C ALA A 114 -1.58 5.39 -18.35
N ALA A 115 -1.28 6.69 -18.32
CA ALA A 115 -1.82 7.68 -19.25
C ALA A 115 -1.42 7.38 -20.72
N ALA A 116 -0.17 6.97 -20.96
CA ALA A 116 0.32 6.63 -22.30
C ALA A 116 -0.38 5.40 -22.90
N SER A 117 -0.91 4.51 -22.05
CA SER A 117 -1.67 3.34 -22.50
C SER A 117 -3.02 3.70 -23.14
N LYS A 118 -3.56 4.89 -22.85
CA LYS A 118 -4.89 5.35 -23.28
C LYS A 118 -6.05 4.40 -22.94
N ALA A 119 -5.86 3.52 -21.96
CA ALA A 119 -6.88 2.58 -21.53
C ALA A 119 -8.08 3.30 -20.92
N ASP A 120 -9.27 2.75 -21.13
CA ASP A 120 -10.51 3.31 -20.57
C ASP A 120 -10.69 3.02 -19.07
N THR A 121 -9.80 2.20 -18.49
CA THR A 121 -9.73 1.94 -17.05
C THR A 121 -8.29 1.64 -16.65
N ILE A 122 -7.87 2.22 -15.54
CA ILE A 122 -6.54 2.08 -14.96
C ILE A 122 -6.65 1.35 -13.63
N ASN A 123 -5.95 0.23 -13.51
CA ASN A 123 -5.85 -0.53 -12.26
C ASN A 123 -4.44 -0.34 -11.69
N LEU A 124 -4.35 0.06 -10.44
CA LEU A 124 -3.09 0.23 -9.72
C LEU A 124 -3.05 -0.79 -8.59
N ILE A 125 -1.93 -1.49 -8.46
CA ILE A 125 -1.68 -2.39 -7.33
C ILE A 125 -0.34 -2.05 -6.72
N GLY A 126 -0.22 -2.04 -5.40
CA GLY A 126 1.07 -1.81 -4.79
C GLY A 126 1.20 -2.45 -3.41
N HIS A 127 2.44 -2.56 -2.95
CA HIS A 127 2.75 -2.97 -1.58
C HIS A 127 3.63 -1.91 -0.90
N SER A 128 3.45 -1.68 0.41
CA SER A 128 4.32 -0.79 1.17
C SER A 128 4.35 0.61 0.56
N ARG A 129 5.53 1.18 0.38
CA ARG A 129 5.71 2.46 -0.31
C ARG A 129 5.19 2.45 -1.74
N GLY A 130 5.20 1.31 -2.42
CA GLY A 130 4.59 1.15 -3.73
C GLY A 130 3.06 1.34 -3.71
N ALA A 131 2.37 0.93 -2.65
CA ALA A 131 0.94 1.23 -2.51
C ALA A 131 0.69 2.73 -2.27
N CYS A 132 1.59 3.42 -1.55
CA CYS A 132 1.57 4.87 -1.45
C CYS A 132 1.81 5.54 -2.82
N GLU A 133 2.75 5.02 -3.61
CA GLU A 133 3.01 5.48 -4.98
C GLU A 133 1.80 5.28 -5.90
N ALA A 134 1.02 4.21 -5.71
CA ALA A 134 -0.24 4.02 -6.43
C ALA A 134 -1.26 5.12 -6.09
N ILE A 135 -1.39 5.51 -4.82
CA ILE A 135 -2.24 6.63 -4.40
C ILE A 135 -1.75 7.94 -5.02
N ILE A 136 -0.44 8.21 -5.00
CA ILE A 136 0.14 9.41 -5.62
C ILE A 136 -0.07 9.41 -7.15
N ALA A 137 0.10 8.27 -7.81
CA ALA A 137 -0.08 8.14 -9.24
C ALA A 137 -1.53 8.46 -9.66
N ALA A 138 -2.51 8.05 -8.87
CA ALA A 138 -3.92 8.41 -9.10
C ALA A 138 -4.14 9.93 -9.04
N TRP A 139 -3.50 10.62 -8.10
CA TRP A 139 -3.54 12.09 -8.00
C TRP A 139 -2.86 12.76 -9.18
N PHE A 140 -1.72 12.25 -9.64
CA PHE A 140 -1.04 12.80 -10.81
C PHE A 140 -1.82 12.60 -12.10
N LEU A 141 -2.51 11.46 -12.27
CA LEU A 141 -3.46 11.26 -13.36
C LEU A 141 -4.58 12.30 -13.32
N TYR A 142 -5.11 12.59 -12.13
CA TYR A 142 -6.19 13.57 -11.94
C TYR A 142 -5.72 15.02 -12.18
N ALA A 143 -4.65 15.43 -11.52
CA ALA A 143 -4.19 16.82 -11.50
C ALA A 143 -3.45 17.22 -12.78
N TYR A 144 -2.62 16.33 -13.32
CA TYR A 144 -1.71 16.63 -14.43
C TYR A 144 -2.12 15.99 -15.76
N GLY A 145 -3.18 15.16 -15.75
CA GLY A 145 -3.77 14.60 -16.97
C GLY A 145 -4.54 15.64 -17.78
N ASP A 146 -4.70 15.35 -19.09
CA ASP A 146 -5.72 16.02 -19.88
C ASP A 146 -7.14 15.62 -19.41
N GLU A 147 -8.18 16.18 -20.01
CA GLU A 147 -9.57 15.89 -19.63
C GLU A 147 -9.90 14.40 -19.71
N LYS A 148 -9.38 13.68 -20.72
CA LYS A 148 -9.62 12.24 -20.85
C LYS A 148 -8.95 11.47 -19.72
N VAL A 149 -7.67 11.73 -19.46
CA VAL A 149 -6.89 11.05 -18.42
C VAL A 149 -7.45 11.36 -17.03
N ARG A 150 -7.78 12.63 -16.77
CA ARG A 150 -8.38 13.08 -15.51
C ARG A 150 -9.68 12.34 -15.20
N ASN A 151 -10.50 12.07 -16.21
CA ASN A 151 -11.79 11.40 -16.06
C ASN A 151 -11.73 9.88 -16.25
N THR A 152 -10.55 9.30 -16.53
CA THR A 152 -10.40 7.85 -16.65
C THR A 152 -10.55 7.19 -15.29
N PRO A 153 -11.46 6.21 -15.12
CA PRO A 153 -11.63 5.48 -13.87
C PRO A 153 -10.35 4.80 -13.40
N VAL A 154 -9.99 5.04 -12.13
CA VAL A 154 -8.85 4.43 -11.46
C VAL A 154 -9.33 3.47 -10.36
N ASN A 155 -8.80 2.26 -10.33
CA ASN A 155 -8.99 1.30 -9.24
C ASN A 155 -7.65 1.07 -8.52
N ILE A 156 -7.66 0.95 -7.20
CA ILE A 156 -6.46 0.75 -6.40
C ILE A 156 -6.62 -0.48 -5.51
N PHE A 157 -5.69 -1.43 -5.62
CA PHE A 157 -5.48 -2.52 -4.67
C PHE A 157 -4.20 -2.27 -3.88
N ALA A 158 -4.34 -1.75 -2.67
CA ALA A 158 -3.23 -1.37 -1.79
C ALA A 158 -2.98 -2.48 -0.76
N ILE A 159 -1.78 -3.08 -0.82
CA ILE A 159 -1.29 -4.01 0.20
C ILE A 159 -0.43 -3.19 1.16
N GLU A 160 -0.94 -2.95 2.35
CA GLU A 160 -0.20 -2.40 3.46
C GLU A 160 0.57 -1.11 3.10
N PRO A 161 -0.13 -0.03 2.74
CA PRO A 161 0.47 1.21 2.26
C PRO A 161 1.24 1.95 3.35
N VAL A 162 2.57 1.79 3.34
CA VAL A 162 3.47 2.37 4.34
C VAL A 162 4.37 3.42 3.67
N PRO A 163 4.24 4.71 4.02
CA PRO A 163 5.08 5.77 3.43
C PRO A 163 6.52 5.75 3.96
N GLY A 164 6.74 5.16 5.14
CA GLY A 164 8.01 5.15 5.86
C GLY A 164 8.08 6.18 6.99
N PRO A 165 9.27 6.37 7.59
CA PRO A 165 9.46 7.38 8.64
C PRO A 165 9.36 8.79 8.07
N GLY A 166 8.79 9.72 8.85
CA GLY A 166 8.69 11.14 8.48
C GLY A 166 7.25 11.64 8.43
N GLU A 167 6.97 12.50 7.43
CA GLU A 167 5.69 13.17 7.28
C GLU A 167 4.73 12.42 6.37
N TRP A 168 3.47 12.40 6.80
CA TRP A 168 2.35 11.89 6.02
C TRP A 168 1.74 13.04 5.27
N TYR A 169 2.04 13.09 3.98
CA TYR A 169 1.56 14.14 3.09
C TYR A 169 0.04 14.04 2.87
N GLY A 170 -0.65 15.17 2.78
CA GLY A 170 -2.12 15.16 2.61
C GLY A 170 -2.59 14.51 1.31
N LEU A 171 -1.71 14.44 0.31
CA LEU A 171 -1.96 13.66 -0.90
C LEU A 171 -2.04 12.14 -0.63
N LEU A 172 -1.28 11.61 0.33
CA LEU A 172 -1.32 10.18 0.68
C LEU A 172 -2.56 9.79 1.47
N THR A 173 -3.12 10.74 2.21
CA THR A 173 -4.23 10.47 3.14
C THR A 173 -5.58 10.64 2.47
N GLN A 174 -5.66 10.85 1.16
CA GLN A 174 -6.91 11.12 0.45
C GLN A 174 -6.94 10.45 -0.92
N LEU A 175 -8.12 10.03 -1.36
CA LEU A 175 -8.32 9.53 -2.72
C LEU A 175 -8.76 10.66 -3.66
N PRO A 176 -8.20 10.74 -4.88
CA PRO A 176 -8.66 11.70 -5.88
C PRO A 176 -10.02 11.33 -6.47
N PRO A 177 -10.71 12.29 -7.10
CA PRO A 177 -12.06 12.09 -7.67
C PRO A 177 -12.17 11.01 -8.75
N ASN A 178 -11.08 10.70 -9.45
CA ASN A 178 -11.03 9.67 -10.50
C ASN A 178 -10.92 8.24 -9.96
N VAL A 179 -10.66 8.06 -8.66
CA VAL A 179 -10.66 6.73 -8.04
C VAL A 179 -12.09 6.27 -7.84
N VAL A 180 -12.44 5.13 -8.43
CA VAL A 180 -13.78 4.55 -8.37
C VAL A 180 -13.83 3.29 -7.51
N ASN A 181 -12.70 2.60 -7.33
CA ASN A 181 -12.56 1.54 -6.34
C ASN A 181 -11.24 1.66 -5.57
N TYR A 182 -11.29 1.47 -4.25
CA TYR A 182 -10.13 1.32 -3.37
C TYR A 182 -10.31 0.09 -2.50
N VAL A 183 -9.30 -0.77 -2.49
CA VAL A 183 -9.21 -1.95 -1.63
C VAL A 183 -7.90 -1.86 -0.86
N GLY A 184 -7.96 -1.74 0.46
CA GLY A 184 -6.80 -1.76 1.33
C GLY A 184 -6.73 -3.03 2.15
N VAL A 185 -5.59 -3.73 2.12
CA VAL A 185 -5.29 -4.89 2.99
C VAL A 185 -4.22 -4.48 3.99
N TYR A 186 -4.49 -4.63 5.28
CA TYR A 186 -3.60 -4.16 6.34
C TYR A 186 -3.19 -5.29 7.29
N ALA A 187 -1.90 -5.35 7.62
CA ALA A 187 -1.31 -6.42 8.42
C ALA A 187 -1.59 -6.27 9.92
N TRP A 188 -2.29 -7.18 10.57
CA TRP A 188 -2.68 -7.05 11.97
C TRP A 188 -1.50 -7.17 12.95
N ASP A 189 -0.47 -7.92 12.58
CA ASP A 189 0.58 -8.36 13.51
C ASP A 189 1.87 -7.53 13.39
N MET A 190 1.85 -6.40 12.68
CA MET A 190 2.96 -5.43 12.64
C MET A 190 2.93 -4.53 13.89
N CYS A 191 3.21 -5.14 15.06
CA CYS A 191 3.15 -4.48 16.35
C CYS A 191 4.53 -3.94 16.76
N ASN A 192 4.55 -2.70 17.24
CA ASN A 192 5.71 -1.90 17.67
C ASN A 192 6.65 -2.53 18.73
N ASN A 193 6.36 -3.70 19.28
CA ASN A 193 7.07 -4.31 20.42
C ASN A 193 7.98 -5.48 20.06
N VAL A 194 7.93 -5.97 18.82
CA VAL A 194 8.72 -7.12 18.39
C VAL A 194 10.07 -6.66 17.86
N GLN A 195 10.08 -5.59 17.04
CA GLN A 195 11.28 -5.03 16.45
C GLN A 195 11.29 -3.51 16.64
N SER A 196 12.45 -2.94 17.00
CA SER A 196 12.60 -1.51 17.31
C SER A 196 12.21 -0.58 16.16
N TYR A 197 12.18 -1.09 14.92
CA TYR A 197 11.83 -0.36 13.71
C TYR A 197 10.35 -0.47 13.31
N ASP A 198 9.53 -1.24 14.02
CA ASP A 198 8.12 -1.47 13.65
C ASP A 198 7.29 -0.18 13.63
N HIS A 199 7.66 0.82 14.43
CA HIS A 199 7.05 2.15 14.42
C HIS A 199 7.14 2.88 13.07
N THR A 200 8.08 2.47 12.21
CA THR A 200 8.24 3.04 10.86
C THR A 200 7.26 2.44 9.84
N PHE A 201 6.52 1.38 10.22
CA PHE A 201 5.57 0.65 9.37
C PHE A 201 4.10 0.98 9.65
N GLN A 202 3.83 2.21 10.04
CA GLN A 202 2.47 2.69 10.18
C GLN A 202 1.85 2.90 8.79
N ALA A 203 0.76 2.18 8.52
CA ALA A 203 0.10 2.23 7.21
C ALA A 203 -0.93 3.36 7.11
N VAL A 204 -1.04 3.95 5.92
CA VAL A 204 -2.00 5.00 5.59
C VAL A 204 -3.33 4.41 5.10
N VAL A 205 -4.44 4.93 5.60
CA VAL A 205 -5.81 4.63 5.18
C VAL A 205 -6.34 5.90 4.52
N PRO A 206 -6.30 6.00 3.18
CA PRO A 206 -6.68 7.23 2.49
C PRO A 206 -8.19 7.44 2.61
N ARG A 207 -8.59 8.68 2.81
CA ARG A 207 -9.98 9.08 2.97
C ARG A 207 -10.77 8.88 1.65
N PRO A 208 -11.98 8.29 1.69
CA PRO A 208 -12.80 8.09 0.50
C PRO A 208 -13.21 9.44 -0.12
N ASN A 209 -13.19 9.53 -1.45
CA ASN A 209 -13.58 10.74 -2.18
C ASN A 209 -15.10 11.00 -2.13
N GLY A 210 -15.53 12.16 -2.59
CA GLY A 210 -16.94 12.57 -2.55
C GLY A 210 -17.87 11.57 -3.25
N ARG A 211 -17.48 11.06 -4.42
CA ARG A 211 -18.27 10.04 -5.15
C ARG A 211 -18.50 8.78 -4.32
N MET A 212 -17.46 8.26 -3.67
CA MET A 212 -17.56 7.08 -2.81
C MET A 212 -18.53 7.32 -1.64
N ARG A 213 -18.63 8.55 -1.15
CA ARG A 213 -19.50 8.95 -0.04
C ARG A 213 -20.93 9.33 -0.47
N GLY A 214 -21.24 9.32 -1.77
CA GLY A 214 -22.51 9.82 -2.28
C GLY A 214 -22.65 11.35 -2.19
N GLU A 215 -21.53 12.07 -2.13
CA GLU A 215 -21.43 13.52 -2.03
C GLU A 215 -20.83 14.13 -3.31
N SER A 216 -20.72 15.47 -3.36
CA SER A 216 -20.03 16.15 -4.46
C SER A 216 -18.59 15.66 -4.56
N ASN A 217 -18.19 15.28 -5.77
CA ASN A 217 -16.82 14.85 -6.07
C ASN A 217 -15.93 16.02 -6.54
N GLU A 218 -16.47 17.24 -6.56
CA GLU A 218 -15.71 18.45 -6.85
C GLU A 218 -14.76 18.76 -5.69
N ILE A 219 -13.51 19.06 -6.03
CA ILE A 219 -12.47 19.43 -5.07
C ILE A 219 -11.68 20.61 -5.60
N THR A 220 -11.10 21.37 -4.68
CA THR A 220 -10.07 22.36 -4.98
C THR A 220 -8.71 21.69 -4.77
N LEU A 221 -7.85 21.76 -5.78
CA LEU A 221 -6.44 21.39 -5.62
C LEU A 221 -5.74 22.51 -4.88
N HIS A 222 -4.93 22.16 -3.89
CA HIS A 222 -4.19 23.14 -3.12
C HIS A 222 -3.02 23.68 -3.95
N ASP A 223 -2.93 25.00 -4.02
CA ASP A 223 -1.78 25.68 -4.59
C ASP A 223 -0.69 25.87 -3.53
N GLN A 224 0.56 25.58 -3.89
CA GLN A 224 1.71 25.77 -3.00
C GLN A 224 1.72 27.19 -2.42
N SER A 225 1.62 27.30 -1.10
CA SER A 225 1.67 28.59 -0.41
C SER A 225 3.04 28.91 0.18
N TRP A 226 3.23 30.17 0.57
CA TRP A 226 4.39 30.62 1.34
C TRP A 226 4.55 29.87 2.67
N ALA A 227 3.45 29.49 3.31
CA ALA A 227 3.49 28.74 4.56
C ALA A 227 4.02 27.31 4.36
N ASN A 228 3.60 26.63 3.28
CA ASN A 228 4.12 25.31 2.93
C ASN A 228 5.61 25.39 2.60
N TRP A 229 6.03 26.44 1.89
CA TRP A 229 7.45 26.66 1.58
C TRP A 229 8.30 26.81 2.85
N ILE A 230 7.84 27.57 3.85
CA ILE A 230 8.53 27.68 5.16
C ILE A 230 8.65 26.31 5.83
N LYS A 231 7.63 25.47 5.74
CA LYS A 231 7.62 24.11 6.29
C LYS A 231 8.41 23.10 5.47
N ARG A 232 8.97 23.51 4.31
CA ARG A 232 9.63 22.62 3.33
C ARG A 232 8.71 21.53 2.78
N GLU A 233 7.41 21.81 2.75
CA GLU A 233 6.41 20.98 2.09
C GLU A 233 6.45 21.30 0.59
N HIS A 234 6.44 20.26 -0.24
CA HIS A 234 6.51 20.37 -1.70
C HIS A 234 5.11 20.47 -2.32
N GLY A 235 4.97 21.14 -3.48
CA GLY A 235 3.65 21.34 -4.10
C GLY A 235 2.90 20.05 -4.40
N TRP A 236 3.62 18.97 -4.72
CA TRP A 236 3.01 17.66 -4.91
C TRP A 236 2.51 17.04 -3.59
N SER A 237 3.19 17.29 -2.46
CA SER A 237 2.85 16.65 -1.19
C SER A 237 1.59 17.25 -0.56
N VAL A 238 1.37 18.54 -0.78
CA VAL A 238 0.22 19.29 -0.25
C VAL A 238 -0.93 19.44 -1.23
N LEU A 239 -0.79 18.93 -2.46
CA LEU A 239 -1.75 19.09 -3.56
C LEU A 239 -3.22 18.78 -3.19
N ALA A 240 -3.42 17.86 -2.26
CA ALA A 240 -4.75 17.45 -1.82
C ALA A 240 -5.21 18.12 -0.52
N ASP A 241 -4.41 18.99 0.10
CA ASP A 241 -4.67 19.52 1.45
C ASP A 241 -6.00 20.27 1.55
N ASP A 242 -6.51 20.87 0.47
CA ASP A 242 -7.81 21.54 0.46
C ASP A 242 -8.99 20.61 0.14
N ALA A 243 -8.74 19.35 -0.22
CA ALA A 243 -9.81 18.38 -0.47
C ALA A 243 -10.50 17.91 0.82
N GLN A 244 -9.78 17.95 1.96
CA GLN A 244 -10.19 17.55 3.33
C GLN A 244 -11.37 16.58 3.41
N GLN A 245 -11.20 15.41 2.80
CA GLN A 245 -12.25 14.39 2.81
C GLN A 245 -12.52 13.88 4.23
N LYS A 246 -13.62 13.13 4.41
CA LYS A 246 -14.02 12.57 5.70
C LYS A 246 -13.07 11.46 6.15
N ASP A 247 -12.72 11.49 7.43
CA ASP A 247 -11.83 10.51 8.03
C ASP A 247 -12.50 9.12 8.18
N PRO A 248 -12.01 8.05 7.53
CA PRO A 248 -12.58 6.71 7.63
C PRO A 248 -12.30 6.02 8.97
N LEU A 249 -11.31 6.51 9.73
CA LEU A 249 -10.86 5.93 10.99
C LEU A 249 -11.49 6.59 12.20
N ALA A 250 -11.98 7.82 12.07
CA ALA A 250 -12.76 8.47 13.11
C ALA A 250 -14.14 7.79 13.27
N PRO A 251 -14.68 7.67 14.49
CA PRO A 251 -15.98 7.06 14.74
C PRO A 251 -17.12 7.93 14.17
N ASP A 252 -18.05 7.31 13.43
CA ASP A 252 -19.29 7.94 12.96
C ASP A 252 -20.33 6.86 12.57
N ASP A 253 -21.40 6.75 13.36
CA ASP A 253 -22.47 5.77 13.11
C ASP A 253 -23.62 6.30 12.25
N LYS A 254 -23.58 7.58 11.84
CA LYS A 254 -24.65 8.24 11.08
C LYS A 254 -24.38 8.27 9.59
N THR A 255 -23.13 8.15 9.21
CA THR A 255 -22.71 8.30 7.81
C THR A 255 -22.80 6.95 7.09
N PRO A 256 -23.44 6.88 5.91
CA PRO A 256 -23.50 5.63 5.13
C PRO A 256 -22.10 5.07 4.83
N GLN A 257 -21.98 3.75 4.66
CA GLN A 257 -20.72 3.13 4.25
C GLN A 257 -20.33 3.58 2.83
N PRO A 258 -19.05 3.90 2.56
CA PRO A 258 -18.63 4.34 1.25
C PRO A 258 -18.74 3.23 0.19
N HIS A 259 -19.16 3.59 -1.02
CA HIS A 259 -19.26 2.67 -2.16
C HIS A 259 -17.90 2.51 -2.85
N GLY A 260 -17.57 1.28 -3.25
CA GLY A 260 -16.29 1.00 -3.91
C GLY A 260 -15.07 1.19 -3.01
N TYR A 261 -15.24 1.20 -1.68
CA TYR A 261 -14.17 1.42 -0.73
C TYR A 261 -14.17 0.32 0.32
N GLU A 262 -13.12 -0.49 0.34
CA GLU A 262 -13.06 -1.74 1.11
C GLU A 262 -11.77 -1.80 1.92
N LEU A 263 -11.89 -2.07 3.22
CA LEU A 263 -10.76 -2.21 4.13
C LEU A 263 -10.74 -3.60 4.76
N TYR A 264 -9.58 -4.25 4.70
CA TYR A 264 -9.36 -5.60 5.20
C TYR A 264 -8.27 -5.62 6.26
N ALA A 265 -8.55 -6.28 7.38
CA ALA A 265 -7.53 -6.66 8.35
C ALA A 265 -7.14 -8.12 8.12
N CYS A 266 -5.84 -8.41 8.06
CA CYS A 266 -5.31 -9.75 7.84
C CYS A 266 -4.27 -10.11 8.88
N ARG A 267 -4.19 -11.37 9.31
CA ARG A 267 -3.03 -11.85 10.10
C ARG A 267 -1.73 -11.73 9.30
N GLY A 268 -0.60 -11.68 10.00
CA GLY A 268 0.73 -11.50 9.45
C GLY A 268 1.32 -10.11 9.66
N ARG A 269 2.60 -9.98 9.32
CA ARG A 269 3.36 -8.71 9.34
C ARG A 269 3.35 -8.05 7.97
N HIS A 270 4.00 -6.89 7.89
CA HIS A 270 4.15 -6.10 6.67
C HIS A 270 4.52 -6.93 5.43
N SER A 271 5.55 -7.77 5.55
CA SER A 271 6.03 -8.63 4.47
C SER A 271 5.12 -9.83 4.18
N THR A 272 4.44 -10.37 5.21
CA THR A 272 3.58 -11.55 5.11
C THR A 272 2.43 -11.32 4.14
N VAL A 273 1.74 -10.19 4.28
CA VAL A 273 0.61 -9.82 3.40
C VAL A 273 1.04 -9.54 1.95
N ALA A 274 2.35 -9.49 1.68
CA ALA A 274 2.93 -9.26 0.36
C ALA A 274 3.52 -10.51 -0.29
N GLY A 275 3.47 -11.67 0.39
CA GLY A 275 3.91 -12.96 -0.13
C GLY A 275 5.00 -13.66 0.69
N ASN A 276 5.55 -13.03 1.73
CA ASN A 276 6.62 -13.62 2.54
C ASN A 276 6.07 -14.70 3.49
N THR A 277 6.62 -15.91 3.41
CA THR A 277 6.20 -17.10 4.18
C THR A 277 6.98 -17.34 5.46
N THR A 278 7.92 -16.46 5.82
CA THR A 278 8.72 -16.64 7.02
C THR A 278 7.89 -16.46 8.29
N SER A 279 8.11 -17.33 9.28
CA SER A 279 7.35 -17.40 10.54
C SER A 279 7.44 -16.14 11.41
N ASP A 280 8.37 -15.23 11.11
CA ASP A 280 8.55 -13.95 11.80
C ASP A 280 8.45 -12.73 10.86
N GLY A 281 8.19 -12.93 9.57
CA GLY A 281 8.13 -11.88 8.57
C GLY A 281 9.47 -11.16 8.31
N ALA A 282 10.60 -11.66 8.80
CA ALA A 282 11.90 -10.96 8.77
C ALA A 282 12.80 -11.35 7.59
N TYR A 283 12.26 -12.03 6.57
CA TYR A 283 12.98 -12.41 5.33
C TYR A 283 14.16 -13.38 5.55
N ASP A 284 14.16 -14.15 6.65
CA ASP A 284 15.12 -15.24 6.87
C ASP A 284 14.59 -16.56 6.24
N PRO A 285 15.20 -17.07 5.15
CA PRO A 285 14.75 -18.30 4.48
C PRO A 285 14.79 -19.54 5.37
N LYS A 286 15.59 -19.53 6.46
CA LYS A 286 15.59 -20.64 7.43
C LYS A 286 14.33 -20.71 8.28
N LYS A 287 13.48 -19.68 8.20
CA LYS A 287 12.23 -19.57 8.94
C LYS A 287 11.00 -19.70 8.05
N ASP A 288 11.15 -20.20 6.82
CA ASP A 288 10.02 -20.53 5.96
C ASP A 288 8.99 -21.40 6.72
N SER A 289 7.70 -21.08 6.55
CA SER A 289 6.62 -21.77 7.24
C SER A 289 5.40 -21.95 6.35
N ALA A 290 5.00 -23.21 6.20
CA ALA A 290 3.75 -23.59 5.54
C ALA A 290 2.51 -23.09 6.29
N ASN A 291 2.59 -22.74 7.58
CA ASN A 291 1.44 -22.18 8.31
C ASN A 291 1.21 -20.69 8.01
N VAL A 292 2.24 -20.00 7.49
CA VAL A 292 2.15 -18.59 7.05
C VAL A 292 1.66 -18.49 5.61
N ALA A 293 2.03 -19.45 4.76
CA ALA A 293 1.68 -19.53 3.35
C ALA A 293 0.22 -19.17 3.01
N PRO A 294 -0.82 -19.63 3.77
CA PRO A 294 -2.20 -19.30 3.47
C PRO A 294 -2.56 -17.81 3.47
N VAL A 295 -1.83 -16.96 4.21
CA VAL A 295 -2.01 -15.50 4.13
C VAL A 295 -1.60 -14.99 2.75
N CYS A 296 -0.44 -15.43 2.26
CA CYS A 296 0.11 -15.04 0.96
C CYS A 296 -0.84 -15.45 -0.17
N GLU A 297 -1.32 -16.69 -0.11
CA GLU A 297 -2.28 -17.27 -1.04
C GLU A 297 -3.62 -16.54 -1.03
N LEU A 298 -4.13 -16.20 0.16
CA LEU A 298 -5.39 -15.47 0.31
C LEU A 298 -5.29 -14.07 -0.32
N ILE A 299 -4.24 -13.30 -0.01
CA ILE A 299 -4.08 -11.94 -0.55
C ILE A 299 -3.84 -11.98 -2.07
N TYR A 300 -3.07 -12.94 -2.57
CA TYR A 300 -2.89 -13.17 -4.01
C TYR A 300 -4.24 -13.46 -4.70
N LYS A 301 -5.06 -14.38 -4.15
CA LYS A 301 -6.40 -14.67 -4.69
C LYS A 301 -7.30 -13.45 -4.67
N MET A 302 -7.29 -12.67 -3.58
CA MET A 302 -8.06 -11.43 -3.48
C MET A 302 -7.66 -10.42 -4.55
N ALA A 303 -6.36 -10.17 -4.71
CA ALA A 303 -5.84 -9.24 -5.70
C ALA A 303 -6.23 -9.68 -7.12
N ARG A 304 -6.12 -10.97 -7.45
CA ARG A 304 -6.60 -11.51 -8.73
C ARG A 304 -8.10 -11.33 -8.91
N GLY A 305 -8.90 -11.61 -7.88
CA GLY A 305 -10.35 -11.47 -7.91
C GLY A 305 -10.78 -10.04 -8.20
N TYR A 306 -10.24 -9.06 -7.45
CA TYR A 306 -10.54 -7.64 -7.66
C TYR A 306 -10.03 -7.14 -9.02
N LEU A 307 -8.81 -7.49 -9.42
CA LEU A 307 -8.29 -7.09 -10.73
C LEU A 307 -9.12 -7.66 -11.88
N THR A 308 -9.62 -8.89 -11.75
CA THR A 308 -10.56 -9.49 -12.73
C THR A 308 -11.89 -8.75 -12.74
N GLN A 309 -12.46 -8.45 -11.57
CA GLN A 309 -13.68 -7.64 -11.46
C GLN A 309 -13.52 -6.25 -12.11
N TRP A 310 -12.31 -5.69 -12.07
CA TRP A 310 -11.96 -4.41 -12.70
C TRP A 310 -11.49 -4.55 -14.16
N GLY A 311 -11.72 -5.69 -14.79
CA GLY A 311 -11.49 -5.91 -16.23
C GLY A 311 -10.06 -6.30 -16.62
N SER A 312 -9.21 -6.70 -15.67
CA SER A 312 -7.91 -7.31 -16.00
C SER A 312 -8.11 -8.76 -16.45
N ASN A 313 -7.34 -9.19 -17.45
CA ASN A 313 -7.35 -10.57 -17.91
C ASN A 313 -6.03 -11.27 -17.56
N PHE A 314 -6.14 -12.46 -16.97
CA PHE A 314 -4.99 -13.29 -16.62
C PHE A 314 -4.81 -14.38 -17.68
N SER A 315 -3.61 -14.47 -18.25
CA SER A 315 -3.21 -15.46 -19.26
C SER A 315 -3.07 -16.88 -18.70
N VAL A 316 -2.97 -17.00 -17.36
CA VAL A 316 -2.85 -18.27 -16.64
C VAL A 316 -3.92 -18.39 -15.56
N PRO A 317 -4.40 -19.63 -15.26
CA PRO A 317 -5.31 -19.85 -14.15
C PRO A 317 -4.68 -19.43 -12.81
N CYS A 318 -5.52 -19.25 -11.79
CA CYS A 318 -5.03 -18.96 -10.45
C CYS A 318 -4.19 -20.14 -9.95
N ALA A 319 -2.96 -19.87 -9.51
CA ALA A 319 -2.02 -20.90 -9.06
C ALA A 319 -2.36 -21.49 -7.68
N VAL A 320 -3.32 -20.92 -6.96
CA VAL A 320 -3.77 -21.39 -5.65
C VAL A 320 -5.09 -22.13 -5.81
N GLU A 321 -5.08 -23.44 -5.54
CA GLU A 321 -6.25 -24.30 -5.70
C GLU A 321 -7.22 -24.16 -4.51
N GLU A 322 -6.67 -24.05 -3.29
CA GLU A 322 -7.41 -23.96 -2.03
C GLU A 322 -8.43 -22.82 -2.03
N ASP A 323 -9.68 -23.12 -1.66
CA ASP A 323 -10.71 -22.10 -1.60
C ASP A 323 -10.47 -21.06 -0.47
N VAL A 324 -11.09 -19.90 -0.62
CA VAL A 324 -10.94 -18.77 0.32
C VAL A 324 -11.32 -19.15 1.76
N LEU A 325 -12.36 -19.97 1.95
CA LEU A 325 -12.79 -20.36 3.28
C LEU A 325 -11.78 -21.32 3.93
N ALA A 326 -11.19 -22.23 3.17
CA ALA A 326 -10.14 -23.14 3.63
C ALA A 326 -8.89 -22.38 4.07
N LEU A 327 -8.42 -21.43 3.25
CA LEU A 327 -7.27 -20.57 3.59
C LEU A 327 -7.51 -19.78 4.88
N ARG A 328 -8.68 -19.13 5.00
CA ARG A 328 -9.06 -18.38 6.21
C ARG A 328 -9.14 -19.27 7.45
N LYS A 329 -9.73 -20.47 7.32
CA LYS A 329 -9.77 -21.46 8.41
C LYS A 329 -8.36 -21.86 8.84
N HIS A 330 -7.45 -22.08 7.90
CA HIS A 330 -6.07 -22.42 8.19
C HIS A 330 -5.41 -21.31 9.01
N ILE A 331 -5.49 -20.05 8.55
CA ILE A 331 -4.90 -18.88 9.23
C ILE A 331 -5.31 -18.81 10.71
N HIS A 332 -6.58 -19.06 11.00
CA HIS A 332 -7.09 -18.99 12.37
C HIS A 332 -6.94 -20.27 13.18
N MET A 333 -6.77 -21.42 12.53
CA MET A 333 -6.47 -22.68 13.21
C MET A 333 -5.00 -22.72 13.66
N PHE A 334 -4.08 -22.24 12.81
CA PHE A 334 -2.64 -22.21 13.07
C PHE A 334 -2.16 -20.82 13.48
N HIS A 335 -2.91 -20.17 14.37
CA HIS A 335 -2.74 -18.76 14.72
C HIS A 335 -1.45 -18.42 15.50
N ARG A 336 -0.76 -19.43 16.04
CA ARG A 336 0.36 -19.24 16.98
C ARG A 336 1.54 -18.49 16.38
N GLU A 337 1.88 -18.75 15.12
CA GLU A 337 2.97 -18.04 14.43
C GLU A 337 2.65 -16.55 14.27
N PHE A 338 1.41 -16.25 13.89
CA PHE A 338 0.93 -14.88 13.80
C PHE A 338 0.83 -14.19 15.16
N ASP A 339 0.55 -14.93 16.24
CA ASP A 339 0.58 -14.36 17.58
C ASP A 339 2.00 -13.96 17.95
N TYR A 340 3.00 -14.82 17.67
CA TYR A 340 4.42 -14.48 17.87
C TYR A 340 4.86 -13.27 17.04
N MET A 341 4.43 -13.21 15.78
CA MET A 341 4.67 -12.06 14.91
C MET A 341 4.19 -10.75 15.52
N GLY A 342 3.09 -10.76 16.27
CA GLY A 342 2.51 -9.57 16.90
C GLY A 342 2.86 -9.40 18.39
N GLY A 343 3.93 -10.06 18.87
CA GLY A 343 4.43 -9.90 20.23
C GLY A 343 3.73 -10.75 21.29
N GLY A 344 3.00 -11.78 20.86
CA GLY A 344 2.28 -12.73 21.72
C GLY A 344 0.76 -12.54 21.71
N PRO A 345 0.03 -13.44 22.40
CA PRO A 345 -1.43 -13.42 22.46
C PRO A 345 -1.98 -12.27 23.32
N THR A 346 -1.16 -11.72 24.22
CA THR A 346 -1.56 -10.66 25.15
C THR A 346 -0.93 -9.35 24.71
N ARG A 347 -1.69 -8.54 23.98
CA ARG A 347 -1.24 -7.21 23.50
C ARG A 347 -1.58 -6.07 24.45
N ASN A 348 -2.19 -6.38 25.61
CA ASN A 348 -2.55 -5.39 26.62
C ASN A 348 -1.29 -4.64 27.06
N SER A 349 -1.32 -3.32 26.97
CA SER A 349 -0.18 -2.50 27.34
C SER A 349 -0.32 -2.04 28.79
N GLN A 350 0.65 -2.39 29.63
CA GLN A 350 0.77 -1.75 30.95
C GLN A 350 1.41 -0.36 30.86
N LEU A 351 1.92 0.02 29.67
CA LEU A 351 2.53 1.31 29.41
C LEU A 351 1.50 2.31 28.85
N PRO A 352 1.59 3.60 29.22
CA PRO A 352 0.78 4.66 28.61
C PRO A 352 0.93 4.67 27.07
N ASN A 353 -0.12 5.09 26.37
CA ASN A 353 -0.14 5.20 24.91
C ASN A 353 0.05 3.87 24.16
N ARG A 354 -0.34 2.75 24.79
CA ARG A 354 -0.46 1.41 24.18
C ARG A 354 0.62 1.12 23.11
N PRO A 355 1.92 1.26 23.42
CA PRO A 355 3.00 1.16 22.45
C PRO A 355 3.10 -0.21 21.78
N TYR A 356 2.36 -1.21 22.22
CA TYR A 356 2.40 -2.58 21.68
C TYR A 356 1.23 -2.86 20.73
N VAL A 357 0.36 -1.88 20.53
CA VAL A 357 -0.76 -1.96 19.61
C VAL A 357 -0.33 -1.33 18.29
N ARG A 358 -0.59 -2.05 17.20
CA ARG A 358 -0.33 -1.57 15.84
C ARG A 358 -1.05 -0.24 15.59
N ARG A 359 -0.38 0.66 14.88
CA ARG A 359 -0.91 1.96 14.51
C ARG A 359 -1.03 2.13 13.00
N ILE A 360 -2.07 2.85 12.60
CA ILE A 360 -2.39 3.25 11.22
C ILE A 360 -2.92 4.68 11.21
N SER A 361 -3.04 5.36 10.07
CA SER A 361 -3.72 6.66 10.08
C SER A 361 -4.29 7.11 8.74
N SER A 362 -5.12 8.13 8.81
CA SER A 362 -5.78 8.85 7.72
C SER A 362 -5.53 10.37 7.85
N ILE A 363 -4.58 10.77 8.70
CA ILE A 363 -4.30 12.15 9.10
C ILE A 363 -2.94 12.56 8.56
N SER A 364 -2.86 13.73 7.92
CA SER A 364 -1.59 14.29 7.46
C SER A 364 -0.75 14.83 8.62
N GLY A 365 0.56 14.88 8.45
CA GLY A 365 1.52 15.39 9.44
C GLY A 365 2.48 14.33 9.97
N TYR A 366 3.07 14.57 11.13
CA TYR A 366 4.22 13.78 11.58
C TYR A 366 3.83 12.41 12.17
N ASN A 367 4.40 11.34 11.62
CA ASN A 367 4.36 9.99 12.21
C ASN A 367 5.33 9.94 13.41
N PRO A 368 4.88 9.59 14.65
CA PRO A 368 3.68 8.80 14.99
C PRO A 368 2.54 9.56 15.68
N ILE A 369 2.59 10.90 15.73
CA ILE A 369 1.65 11.70 16.52
C ILE A 369 0.23 11.62 15.94
N ASN A 370 0.14 11.59 14.61
CA ASN A 370 -1.12 11.57 13.89
C ASN A 370 -1.48 10.14 13.49
N SER A 371 -1.78 9.29 14.48
CA SER A 371 -2.10 7.87 14.29
C SER A 371 -3.25 7.37 15.16
N TYR A 372 -3.90 6.31 14.70
CA TYR A 372 -4.93 5.55 15.40
C TYR A 372 -4.39 4.17 15.78
N TYR A 373 -4.87 3.61 16.88
CA TYR A 373 -4.68 2.19 17.15
C TYR A 373 -5.58 1.39 16.21
N MET A 374 -4.99 0.43 15.49
CA MET A 374 -5.73 -0.36 14.49
C MET A 374 -6.94 -1.05 15.12
N GLU A 375 -6.80 -1.65 16.30
CA GLU A 375 -7.91 -2.33 16.96
C GLU A 375 -9.04 -1.40 17.47
N ASP A 376 -8.81 -0.08 17.54
CA ASP A 376 -9.84 0.91 17.89
C ASP A 376 -10.66 1.36 16.67
N VAL A 377 -10.18 1.05 15.46
CA VAL A 377 -10.80 1.53 14.21
C VAL A 377 -11.33 0.39 13.36
N VAL A 378 -10.73 -0.80 13.43
CA VAL A 378 -11.24 -2.01 12.74
C VAL A 378 -12.47 -2.59 13.45
N GLY A 379 -12.60 -2.37 14.76
CA GLY A 379 -13.69 -2.92 15.56
C GLY A 379 -13.43 -4.34 16.05
N ASN A 380 -14.49 -5.02 16.49
CA ASN A 380 -14.36 -6.35 17.09
C ASN A 380 -14.26 -7.44 16.00
N PRO A 381 -13.20 -8.29 16.03
CA PRO A 381 -13.15 -9.46 15.17
C PRO A 381 -14.32 -10.40 15.48
N PRO A 382 -14.89 -11.08 14.46
CA PRO A 382 -15.87 -12.14 14.68
C PRO A 382 -15.30 -13.22 15.61
N TYR A 383 -16.10 -13.74 16.55
CA TYR A 383 -15.65 -14.72 17.56
C TYR A 383 -14.94 -15.96 16.98
N LYS A 384 -15.26 -16.33 15.73
CA LYS A 384 -14.68 -17.49 15.04
C LYS A 384 -13.30 -17.23 14.44
N LEU A 385 -12.86 -15.96 14.38
CA LEU A 385 -11.57 -15.57 13.81
C LEU A 385 -10.63 -15.18 14.95
N ILE A 386 -9.48 -15.84 15.02
CA ILE A 386 -8.50 -15.59 16.06
C ILE A 386 -7.70 -14.35 15.70
N TYR A 387 -8.01 -13.25 16.36
CA TYR A 387 -7.31 -11.97 16.32
C TYR A 387 -7.07 -11.50 17.76
N PRO A 388 -5.82 -11.38 18.22
CA PRO A 388 -5.53 -10.81 19.53
C PRO A 388 -6.00 -9.36 19.58
N VAL A 389 -6.78 -9.02 20.61
CA VAL A 389 -7.28 -7.65 20.88
C VAL A 389 -6.99 -7.26 22.32
N THR A 390 -6.85 -5.97 22.58
CA THR A 390 -6.66 -5.45 23.94
C THR A 390 -7.97 -5.12 24.64
N SER A 391 -7.93 -5.11 25.97
CA SER A 391 -9.07 -4.71 26.82
C SER A 391 -9.37 -3.22 26.77
N GLU A 392 -8.41 -2.39 26.37
CA GLU A 392 -8.50 -0.92 26.36
C GLU A 392 -9.10 -0.35 25.07
N ARG A 393 -9.50 -1.21 24.13
CA ARG A 393 -9.99 -0.78 22.82
C ARG A 393 -11.29 0.02 22.94
N GLN A 394 -11.41 1.08 22.14
CA GLN A 394 -12.47 2.09 22.32
C GLN A 394 -13.65 1.98 21.34
N GLY A 395 -13.59 1.13 20.31
CA GLY A 395 -14.70 0.95 19.38
C GLY A 395 -14.29 0.59 17.96
N LYS A 396 -15.04 1.10 16.98
CA LYS A 396 -14.75 1.01 15.54
C LYS A 396 -14.75 2.41 14.92
N GLY A 397 -14.06 2.56 13.79
CA GLY A 397 -14.17 3.74 12.95
C GLY A 397 -15.50 3.76 12.19
N TRP A 398 -15.69 4.82 11.41
CA TRP A 398 -16.86 4.95 10.54
C TRP A 398 -16.93 3.83 9.49
N VAL A 399 -15.82 3.51 8.82
CA VAL A 399 -15.82 2.47 7.79
C VAL A 399 -15.76 1.09 8.43
N ASP A 400 -16.65 0.20 8.00
CA ASP A 400 -16.67 -1.19 8.44
C ASP A 400 -15.52 -1.98 7.79
N TRP A 401 -14.69 -2.58 8.63
CA TRP A 401 -13.59 -3.43 8.18
C TRP A 401 -14.01 -4.89 8.06
N LYS A 402 -13.38 -5.57 7.11
CA LYS A 402 -13.52 -7.01 6.90
C LYS A 402 -12.31 -7.75 7.47
N PHE A 403 -12.56 -8.68 8.38
CA PHE A 403 -11.52 -9.56 8.90
C PHE A 403 -11.35 -10.76 7.96
N LEU A 404 -10.13 -10.93 7.48
CA LEU A 404 -9.72 -12.06 6.65
C LEU A 404 -9.46 -13.28 7.53
#